data_AF-A0A7V6HRM2-F1
#
_entry.id   AF-A0A7V6HRM2-F1
#
_cell.length_a   1.000
_cell.length_b   1.000
_cell.length_c   1.000
_cell.angle_alpha   90.00
_cell.angle_beta   90.00
_cell.angle_gamma   90.00
#
_symmetry.space_group_name_H-M   'P 1'
#
loop_
_entity.id
_entity.type
_entity.pdbx_description
1 polymer ?
#
loop_
_entity_poly.entity_id
_entity_poly.type
_entity_poly.pdbx_seq_one_letter_code
_entity_poly.pdbx_strand_id
1 'polypeptide(L)'
;MSRCIGCGIKLQTADETAPGFVSELVLIEKGEMAYCKRCFSLRHYNQELFSGSLQSFNEQYYLKLQTVKESDCLVVLILDVLDLNGGFIPRLKEYVQNKKVLILINKIDLLPLSIKVHHIERYIRQKANTLNLNLAQILPISALKTKDLIKALTKIEHYVNQKKNLNHDVFVLGATSVGKSTIMNGFIRLLQMEKYPSDLITTSNRPQTTLDIIKIPFAKGVTKKYRYLIDTPGYLHPNSIASYLSFDSIKMIAPKNKIKVRTFQLKGKQTLFLGGLARIDLDSTQASVSCFVANSLYVHRTKTEGANTFYQEHLGELLVPPLSAEEKAWASKVKQHQFALEENLFYDLTISGLGFLHIKGQNLKITVTVPESTLVECPVSFITGEPE
;
A
#
# COMPACT_ATOMS: atom_id res chain seq x y z
N MET A 1 2.61 31.26 0.35
CA MET A 1 2.14 30.40 1.48
C MET A 1 2.82 29.05 1.34
N SER A 2 3.73 28.75 2.27
CA SER A 2 4.57 27.54 2.23
C SER A 2 3.71 26.28 2.47
N ARG A 3 3.93 25.22 1.68
CA ARG A 3 3.28 23.92 1.83
C ARG A 3 4.31 22.87 2.19
N CYS A 4 3.91 21.90 3.00
CA CYS A 4 4.74 20.77 3.38
C CYS A 4 5.12 19.97 2.13
N ILE A 5 6.42 19.81 1.87
CA ILE A 5 6.90 18.96 0.76
C ILE A 5 6.61 17.47 0.99
N GLY A 6 6.23 17.12 2.22
CA GLY A 6 5.71 15.83 2.64
C GLY A 6 4.31 15.55 2.08
N CYS A 7 3.31 16.02 2.81
CA CYS A 7 1.91 15.72 2.57
C CYS A 7 1.14 16.81 1.81
N GLY A 8 1.79 17.89 1.37
CA GLY A 8 1.17 18.99 0.62
C GLY A 8 0.25 19.91 1.43
N ILE A 9 0.17 19.71 2.75
CA ILE A 9 -0.62 20.55 3.67
C ILE A 9 0.01 21.95 3.80
N LYS A 10 -0.79 22.98 4.05
CA LYS A 10 -0.29 24.32 4.35
C LYS A 10 0.50 24.28 5.67
N LEU A 11 1.70 24.87 5.66
CA LEU A 11 2.54 24.95 6.85
C LEU A 11 2.06 26.07 7.77
N GLN A 12 2.20 25.83 9.08
CA GLN A 12 1.88 26.79 10.13
C GLN A 12 2.85 26.61 11.31
N THR A 13 3.09 27.66 12.07
CA THR A 13 4.03 27.69 13.22
C THR A 13 3.32 28.00 14.54
N ALA A 14 2.00 28.21 14.52
CA ALA A 14 1.24 28.75 15.65
C ALA A 14 0.77 27.69 16.64
N ASP A 15 0.41 26.49 16.17
CA ASP A 15 -0.11 25.43 17.03
C ASP A 15 0.64 24.11 16.77
N GLU A 16 1.46 23.72 17.72
CA GLU A 16 2.26 22.48 17.65
C GLU A 16 1.43 21.21 17.44
N THR A 17 0.16 21.23 17.83
CA THR A 17 -0.74 20.09 17.78
C THR A 17 -1.58 20.06 16.50
N ALA A 18 -1.69 21.18 15.77
CA ALA A 18 -2.49 21.26 14.56
C ALA A 18 -1.75 20.72 13.32
N PRO A 19 -2.47 20.15 12.34
CA PRO A 19 -1.89 19.70 11.09
C PRO A 19 -1.09 20.79 10.36
N GLY A 20 0.07 20.40 9.81
CA GLY A 20 0.94 21.35 9.12
C GLY A 20 1.91 22.11 10.02
N PHE A 21 1.94 21.82 11.33
CA PHE A 21 2.92 22.43 12.23
C PHE A 21 4.35 22.21 11.76
N VAL A 22 5.17 23.25 11.82
CA VAL A 22 6.63 23.23 11.65
C VAL A 22 7.19 24.28 12.61
N SER A 23 8.36 24.03 13.21
CA SER A 23 8.97 25.06 14.07
C SER A 23 9.38 26.27 13.24
N GLU A 24 9.27 27.45 13.84
CA GLU A 24 9.56 28.71 13.14
C GLU A 24 11.00 28.77 12.63
N LEU A 25 11.96 28.27 13.41
CA LEU A 25 13.36 28.11 13.00
C LEU A 25 13.52 27.26 11.74
N VAL A 26 12.86 26.10 11.67
CA VAL A 26 12.94 25.20 10.50
C VAL A 26 12.28 25.82 9.28
N LEU A 27 11.19 26.58 9.46
CA LEU A 27 10.53 27.27 8.36
C LEU A 27 11.39 28.42 7.80
N ILE A 28 12.13 29.12 8.66
CA ILE A 28 13.08 30.17 8.27
C ILE A 28 14.28 29.56 7.53
N GLU A 29 14.85 28.48 8.03
CA GLU A 29 16.02 27.82 7.43
C GLU A 29 15.70 27.10 6.10
N LYS A 30 14.54 26.44 6.02
CA LYS A 30 14.21 25.52 4.91
C LYS A 30 13.18 26.10 3.93
N GLY A 31 12.46 27.17 4.30
CA GLY A 31 11.49 27.86 3.45
C GLY A 31 10.47 26.93 2.79
N GLU A 32 10.43 26.96 1.46
CA GLU A 32 9.54 26.12 0.63
C GLU A 32 9.89 24.62 0.66
N MET A 33 11.05 24.25 1.19
CA MET A 33 11.49 22.85 1.34
C MET A 33 11.21 22.27 2.73
N ALA A 34 10.39 22.93 3.56
CA ALA A 34 10.10 22.48 4.91
C ALA A 34 9.09 21.31 4.97
N TYR A 35 9.34 20.36 5.87
CA TYR A 35 8.40 19.31 6.25
C TYR A 35 7.59 19.75 7.48
N CYS A 36 6.30 19.40 7.54
CA CYS A 36 5.57 19.49 8.80
C CYS A 36 6.11 18.46 9.80
N LYS A 37 5.95 18.73 11.11
CA LYS A 37 6.37 17.90 12.23
C LYS A 37 6.04 16.42 12.03
N ARG A 38 4.83 16.09 11.56
CA ARG A 38 4.46 14.71 11.22
C ARG A 38 5.33 14.10 10.12
N CYS A 39 5.52 14.80 8.99
CA CYS A 39 6.32 14.29 7.89
C CYS A 39 7.82 14.24 8.24
N PHE A 40 8.28 15.20 9.03
CA PHE A 40 9.63 15.24 9.59
C PHE A 40 9.86 14.04 10.52
N SER A 41 8.97 13.80 11.49
CA SER A 41 9.02 12.64 12.36
C SER A 41 8.96 11.32 11.58
N LEU A 42 8.11 11.20 10.55
CA LEU A 42 8.10 10.01 9.69
C LEU A 42 9.42 9.84 8.92
N ARG A 43 10.07 10.93 8.50
CA ARG A 43 11.35 10.89 7.78
C ARG A 43 12.52 10.54 8.70
N HIS A 44 12.56 11.12 9.90
CA HIS A 44 13.57 10.83 10.90
C HIS A 44 13.38 9.47 11.56
N TYR A 45 12.14 9.03 11.74
CA TYR A 45 11.83 7.66 12.16
C TYR A 45 12.21 6.65 11.06
N ASN A 46 11.98 6.97 9.78
CA ASN A 46 12.51 6.17 8.68
C ASN A 46 14.04 6.19 8.62
N GLN A 47 14.71 7.24 9.10
CA GLN A 47 16.17 7.29 9.28
C GLN A 47 16.66 6.47 10.48
N GLU A 48 15.97 6.50 11.62
CA GLU A 48 16.25 5.62 12.77
C GLU A 48 15.95 4.14 12.48
N LEU A 49 15.09 3.85 11.51
CA LEU A 49 14.91 2.49 10.98
C LEU A 49 16.15 1.97 10.22
N PHE A 50 17.08 2.83 9.78
CA PHE A 50 18.39 2.40 9.27
C PHE A 50 19.35 2.00 10.41
N SER A 51 19.08 2.39 11.66
CA SER A 51 19.90 2.06 12.83
C SER A 51 19.25 1.09 13.83
N GLY A 52 17.93 0.84 13.77
CA GLY A 52 17.19 -0.04 14.68
C GLY A 52 16.02 -0.80 14.01
N SER A 53 16.34 -2.00 13.52
CA SER A 53 15.55 -3.04 12.83
C SER A 53 14.02 -2.84 12.62
N LEU A 54 13.61 -2.89 11.35
CA LEU A 54 12.23 -3.13 10.85
C LEU A 54 11.51 -4.29 11.58
N GLN A 55 12.29 -5.22 12.14
CA GLN A 55 11.85 -6.29 13.02
C GLN A 55 11.16 -5.78 14.29
N SER A 56 11.74 -4.79 14.99
CA SER A 56 11.17 -4.21 16.21
C SER A 56 9.80 -3.56 15.97
N PHE A 57 9.62 -2.89 14.82
CA PHE A 57 8.34 -2.32 14.42
C PHE A 57 7.28 -3.41 14.19
N ASN A 58 7.67 -4.49 13.51
CA ASN A 58 6.76 -5.61 13.24
C ASN A 58 6.36 -6.33 14.53
N GLU A 59 7.28 -6.51 15.48
CA GLU A 59 6.96 -7.05 16.81
C GLU A 59 5.92 -6.19 17.54
N GLN A 60 6.11 -4.87 17.56
CA GLN A 60 5.14 -3.94 18.15
C GLN A 60 3.79 -3.94 17.43
N TYR A 61 3.78 -4.16 16.11
CA TYR A 61 2.56 -4.34 15.35
C TYR A 61 1.80 -5.61 15.77
N TYR A 62 2.49 -6.75 15.87
CA TYR A 62 1.89 -8.02 16.29
C TYR A 62 1.40 -7.99 17.74
N LEU A 63 2.08 -7.28 18.64
CA LEU A 63 1.60 -7.05 20.01
C LEU A 63 0.22 -6.37 20.00
N LYS A 64 -0.04 -5.43 19.07
CA LYS A 64 -1.36 -4.80 18.95
C LYS A 64 -2.39 -5.72 18.32
N LEU A 65 -1.99 -6.60 17.41
CA LEU A 65 -2.89 -7.62 16.88
C LEU A 65 -3.36 -8.61 17.96
N GLN A 66 -2.68 -8.73 19.11
CA GLN A 66 -3.21 -9.48 20.25
C GLN A 66 -4.55 -8.89 20.74
N THR A 67 -4.71 -7.56 20.72
CA THR A 67 -6.00 -6.93 21.07
C THR A 67 -7.12 -7.30 20.09
N VAL A 68 -6.78 -7.50 18.81
CA VAL A 68 -7.72 -8.04 17.79
C VAL A 68 -8.08 -9.49 18.12
N LYS A 69 -7.11 -10.28 18.59
CA LYS A 69 -7.32 -11.68 18.97
C LYS A 69 -8.28 -11.80 20.15
N GLU A 70 -8.13 -10.97 21.16
CA GLU A 70 -8.90 -10.99 22.41
C GLU A 70 -10.32 -10.37 22.27
N SER A 71 -10.55 -9.49 21.30
CA SER A 71 -11.83 -8.78 21.12
C SER A 71 -12.81 -9.53 20.21
N ASP A 72 -14.13 -9.53 20.47
CA ASP A 72 -15.13 -9.95 19.46
C ASP A 72 -15.39 -8.80 18.48
N CYS A 73 -14.65 -8.75 17.38
CA CYS A 73 -14.66 -7.63 16.44
C CYS A 73 -14.85 -8.03 14.97
N LEU A 74 -15.24 -7.05 14.15
CA LEU A 74 -15.13 -7.12 12.69
C LEU A 74 -13.73 -6.63 12.31
N VAL A 75 -13.08 -7.35 11.40
CA VAL A 75 -11.79 -6.92 10.85
C VAL A 75 -12.01 -6.34 9.47
N VAL A 76 -11.56 -5.11 9.25
CA VAL A 76 -11.54 -4.47 7.93
C VAL A 76 -10.09 -4.45 7.45
N LEU A 77 -9.78 -5.26 6.44
CA LEU A 77 -8.44 -5.32 5.84
C LEU A 77 -8.40 -4.46 4.58
N ILE A 78 -7.53 -3.46 4.55
CA ILE A 78 -7.36 -2.56 3.40
C ILE A 78 -6.17 -3.02 2.57
N LEU A 79 -6.40 -3.23 1.28
CA LEU A 79 -5.39 -3.60 0.28
C LEU A 79 -5.23 -2.48 -0.76
N ASP A 80 -4.05 -2.38 -1.36
CA ASP A 80 -3.78 -1.52 -2.51
C ASP A 80 -3.98 -2.31 -3.81
N VAL A 81 -4.76 -1.77 -4.75
CA VAL A 81 -5.01 -2.42 -6.04
C VAL A 81 -3.75 -2.70 -6.88
N LEU A 82 -2.65 -1.99 -6.60
CA LEU A 82 -1.37 -2.17 -7.30
C LEU A 82 -0.38 -3.07 -6.57
N ASP A 83 -0.66 -3.41 -5.32
CA ASP A 83 0.16 -4.32 -4.52
C ASP A 83 -0.74 -5.32 -3.77
N LEU A 84 -1.51 -6.06 -4.56
CA LEU A 84 -2.48 -7.04 -4.06
C LEU A 84 -1.81 -8.17 -3.27
N ASN A 85 -0.58 -8.53 -3.65
CA ASN A 85 0.16 -9.63 -3.06
C ASN A 85 0.92 -9.19 -1.80
N GLY A 86 1.59 -8.04 -1.82
CA GLY A 86 2.28 -7.47 -0.66
C GLY A 86 1.36 -6.77 0.34
N GLY A 87 0.08 -6.57 0.01
CA GLY A 87 -0.90 -5.97 0.92
C GLY A 87 -1.37 -6.90 2.05
N PHE A 88 -1.22 -8.22 1.90
CA PHE A 88 -1.61 -9.17 2.94
C PHE A 88 -0.59 -9.20 4.07
N ILE A 89 -1.09 -9.08 5.31
CA ILE A 89 -0.26 -9.14 6.51
C ILE A 89 0.09 -10.62 6.78
N PRO A 90 1.38 -10.98 6.88
CA PRO A 90 1.78 -12.33 7.26
C PRO A 90 1.18 -12.75 8.61
N ARG A 91 0.85 -14.03 8.77
CA ARG A 91 0.31 -14.59 10.02
C ARG A 91 -0.99 -13.96 10.52
N LEU A 92 -1.68 -13.15 9.71
CA LEU A 92 -2.91 -12.46 10.10
C LEU A 92 -3.99 -13.43 10.64
N LYS A 93 -4.08 -14.63 10.06
CA LYS A 93 -5.03 -15.68 10.50
C LYS A 93 -4.86 -16.05 11.98
N GLU A 94 -3.66 -16.03 12.53
CA GLU A 94 -3.39 -16.38 13.94
C GLU A 94 -4.08 -15.41 14.91
N TYR A 95 -4.24 -14.15 14.50
CA TYR A 95 -4.82 -13.08 15.32
C TYR A 95 -6.31 -12.90 15.02
N VAL A 96 -6.70 -12.95 13.76
CA VAL A 96 -8.10 -12.81 13.34
C VAL A 96 -8.91 -14.07 13.67
N GLN A 97 -8.28 -15.26 13.64
CA GLN A 97 -8.93 -16.55 13.87
C GLN A 97 -10.17 -16.72 12.99
N ASN A 98 -11.35 -16.96 13.56
CA ASN A 98 -12.61 -17.16 12.83
C ASN A 98 -13.46 -15.87 12.74
N LYS A 99 -12.91 -14.71 13.10
CA LYS A 99 -13.61 -13.43 12.98
C LYS A 99 -13.83 -13.07 11.51
N LYS A 100 -14.96 -12.43 11.23
CA LYS A 100 -15.31 -11.97 9.87
C LYS A 100 -14.30 -10.92 9.40
N VAL A 101 -13.84 -11.07 8.16
CA VAL A 101 -12.94 -10.12 7.49
C VAL A 101 -13.65 -9.48 6.31
N LEU A 102 -13.81 -8.15 6.36
CA LEU A 102 -14.23 -7.33 5.22
C LEU A 102 -12.97 -6.79 4.53
N ILE A 103 -12.78 -7.11 3.26
CA ILE A 103 -11.62 -6.60 2.50
C ILE A 103 -12.04 -5.37 1.69
N LEU A 104 -11.31 -4.27 1.84
CA LEU A 104 -11.45 -3.07 1.02
C LEU A 104 -10.26 -2.99 0.05
N ILE A 105 -10.51 -3.15 -1.25
CA ILE A 105 -9.48 -2.96 -2.29
C ILE A 105 -9.49 -1.48 -2.66
N ASN A 106 -8.52 -0.73 -2.16
CA ASN A 106 -8.46 0.71 -2.31
C ASN A 106 -7.72 1.14 -3.59
N LYS A 107 -7.86 2.42 -3.95
CA LYS A 107 -7.20 3.09 -5.08
C LYS A 107 -7.61 2.55 -6.45
N ILE A 108 -8.82 1.99 -6.58
CA ILE A 108 -9.33 1.51 -7.88
C ILE A 108 -9.43 2.60 -8.95
N ASP A 109 -9.48 3.87 -8.53
CA ASP A 109 -9.44 5.04 -9.41
C ASP A 109 -8.12 5.18 -10.18
N LEU A 110 -7.06 4.52 -9.74
CA LEU A 110 -5.78 4.47 -10.44
C LEU A 110 -5.81 3.57 -11.67
N LEU A 111 -6.71 2.59 -11.72
CA LEU A 111 -6.78 1.65 -12.83
C LEU A 111 -7.42 2.28 -14.08
N PRO A 112 -6.99 1.86 -15.28
CA PRO A 112 -7.75 2.08 -16.52
C PRO A 112 -9.19 1.58 -16.43
N LEU A 113 -10.12 2.29 -17.08
CA LEU A 113 -11.55 1.93 -17.10
C LEU A 113 -11.83 0.60 -17.81
N SER A 114 -10.89 0.14 -18.65
CA SER A 114 -10.97 -1.14 -19.34
C SER A 114 -10.80 -2.34 -18.40
N ILE A 115 -10.19 -2.15 -17.22
CA ILE A 115 -9.99 -3.24 -16.27
C ILE A 115 -11.29 -3.50 -15.52
N LYS A 116 -11.78 -4.73 -15.64
CA LYS A 116 -12.99 -5.15 -14.93
C LYS A 116 -12.61 -5.61 -13.52
N VAL A 117 -13.05 -4.85 -12.53
CA VAL A 117 -12.68 -5.05 -11.12
C VAL A 117 -13.10 -6.42 -10.56
N HIS A 118 -14.13 -7.07 -11.14
CA HIS A 118 -14.57 -8.39 -10.69
C HIS A 118 -13.48 -9.49 -10.83
N HIS A 119 -12.56 -9.39 -11.80
CA HIS A 119 -11.42 -10.33 -11.89
C HIS A 119 -10.50 -10.19 -10.68
N ILE A 120 -10.23 -8.95 -10.25
CA ILE A 120 -9.45 -8.64 -9.06
C ILE A 120 -10.16 -9.16 -7.80
N GLU A 121 -11.48 -8.97 -7.70
CA GLU A 121 -12.27 -9.52 -6.59
C GLU A 121 -12.19 -11.05 -6.52
N ARG A 122 -12.27 -11.75 -7.67
CA ARG A 122 -12.12 -13.22 -7.74
C ARG A 122 -10.73 -13.65 -7.27
N TYR A 123 -9.68 -13.01 -7.77
CA TYR A 123 -8.30 -13.28 -7.37
C TYR A 123 -8.09 -13.10 -5.86
N ILE A 124 -8.57 -11.99 -5.29
CA ILE A 124 -8.46 -11.71 -3.86
C ILE A 124 -9.29 -12.68 -3.02
N ARG A 125 -10.45 -13.11 -3.51
CA ARG A 125 -11.25 -14.15 -2.85
C ARG A 125 -10.51 -15.48 -2.78
N GLN A 126 -9.90 -15.91 -3.89
CA GLN A 126 -9.08 -17.13 -3.93
C GLN A 126 -7.90 -17.01 -2.94
N LYS A 127 -7.17 -15.89 -2.97
CA LYS A 127 -6.04 -15.67 -2.06
C LYS A 127 -6.47 -15.63 -0.58
N ALA A 128 -7.58 -14.98 -0.26
CA ALA A 128 -8.12 -14.95 1.09
C ALA A 128 -8.54 -16.35 1.60
N ASN A 129 -9.07 -17.20 0.70
CA ASN A 129 -9.41 -18.59 1.01
C ASN A 129 -8.16 -19.42 1.28
N THR A 130 -7.10 -19.28 0.46
CA THR A 130 -5.81 -19.97 0.70
C THR A 130 -5.20 -19.57 2.05
N LEU A 131 -5.40 -18.33 2.47
CA LEU A 131 -4.99 -17.84 3.80
C LEU A 131 -5.97 -18.20 4.93
N ASN A 132 -7.02 -18.98 4.64
CA ASN A 132 -8.06 -19.42 5.57
C ASN A 132 -8.77 -18.28 6.31
N LEU A 133 -8.87 -17.09 5.69
CA LEU A 133 -9.59 -15.95 6.28
C LEU A 133 -11.10 -16.18 6.17
N ASN A 134 -11.84 -15.90 7.25
CA ASN A 134 -13.30 -15.95 7.22
C ASN A 134 -13.84 -14.70 6.51
N LEU A 135 -13.81 -14.74 5.18
CA LEU A 135 -14.14 -13.61 4.32
C LEU A 135 -15.65 -13.29 4.36
N ALA A 136 -15.98 -12.09 4.82
CA ALA A 136 -17.35 -11.59 4.80
C ALA A 136 -17.71 -11.05 3.41
N GLN A 137 -16.95 -10.08 2.92
CA GLN A 137 -17.15 -9.47 1.60
C GLN A 137 -15.85 -8.80 1.13
N ILE A 138 -15.76 -8.59 -0.18
CA ILE A 138 -14.72 -7.75 -0.82
C ILE A 138 -15.43 -6.54 -1.41
N LEU A 139 -14.90 -5.35 -1.17
CA LEU A 139 -15.41 -4.09 -1.71
C LEU A 139 -14.27 -3.32 -2.36
N PRO A 140 -14.27 -3.19 -3.70
CA PRO A 140 -13.40 -2.23 -4.35
C PRO A 140 -13.91 -0.82 -4.09
N ILE A 141 -12.99 0.07 -3.69
CA ILE A 141 -13.28 1.46 -3.34
C ILE A 141 -12.17 2.40 -3.81
N SER A 142 -12.53 3.66 -4.00
CA SER A 142 -11.58 4.77 -3.95
C SER A 142 -11.84 5.59 -2.68
N ALA A 143 -10.83 5.71 -1.82
CA ALA A 143 -10.89 6.59 -0.65
C ALA A 143 -11.15 8.07 -1.00
N LEU A 144 -10.97 8.45 -2.26
CA LEU A 144 -11.23 9.80 -2.78
C LEU A 144 -12.69 10.00 -3.19
N LYS A 145 -13.46 8.92 -3.35
CA LYS A 145 -14.87 8.97 -3.77
C LYS A 145 -15.79 8.78 -2.57
N THR A 146 -16.57 9.82 -2.25
CA THR A 146 -17.55 9.80 -1.16
C THR A 146 -18.55 8.64 -1.29
N LYS A 147 -19.04 8.35 -2.50
CA LYS A 147 -19.97 7.24 -2.76
C LYS A 147 -19.40 5.88 -2.32
N ASP A 148 -18.11 5.65 -2.56
CA ASP A 148 -17.46 4.38 -2.22
C ASP A 148 -17.25 4.26 -0.71
N LEU A 149 -16.91 5.37 -0.04
CA LEU A 149 -16.80 5.43 1.42
C LEU A 149 -18.16 5.19 2.12
N ILE A 150 -19.25 5.79 1.61
CA ILE A 150 -20.61 5.54 2.12
C ILE A 150 -20.98 4.07 1.95
N LYS A 151 -20.70 3.49 0.78
CA LYS A 151 -20.93 2.05 0.52
C LYS A 151 -20.16 1.18 1.52
N ALA A 152 -18.89 1.50 1.79
CA ALA A 152 -18.08 0.76 2.76
C ALA A 152 -18.64 0.88 4.19
N LEU A 153 -18.97 2.09 4.65
CA LEU A 153 -19.57 2.32 5.98
C LEU A 153 -20.90 1.57 6.13
N THR A 154 -21.78 1.67 5.15
CA THR A 154 -23.09 0.97 5.16
C THR A 154 -22.90 -0.54 5.33
N LYS A 155 -21.89 -1.12 4.67
CA LYS A 155 -21.58 -2.56 4.79
C LYS A 155 -20.95 -2.90 6.14
N ILE A 156 -20.07 -2.06 6.66
CA ILE A 156 -19.51 -2.21 8.01
C ILE A 156 -20.65 -2.20 9.04
N GLU A 157 -21.52 -1.20 9.01
CA GLU A 157 -22.69 -1.09 9.89
C GLU A 157 -23.61 -2.32 9.78
N HIS A 158 -23.87 -2.79 8.55
CA HIS A 158 -24.67 -4.00 8.34
C HIS A 158 -24.08 -5.23 9.05
N TYR A 159 -22.79 -5.50 8.87
CA TYR A 159 -22.14 -6.65 9.53
C TYR A 159 -22.10 -6.51 11.05
N VAL A 160 -21.87 -5.30 11.53
CA VAL A 160 -21.80 -4.99 12.95
C VAL A 160 -23.18 -5.10 13.61
N ASN A 161 -24.27 -4.78 12.88
CA ASN A 161 -25.64 -4.89 13.35
C ASN A 161 -26.22 -6.32 13.30
N GLN A 162 -25.67 -7.22 12.47
CA GLN A 162 -26.12 -8.62 12.38
C GLN A 162 -25.93 -9.40 13.69
N LYS A 163 -24.88 -9.10 14.46
CA LYS A 163 -24.69 -9.71 15.77
C LYS A 163 -25.51 -8.93 16.82
N LYS A 164 -26.33 -9.66 17.59
CA LYS A 164 -27.01 -9.13 18.80
C LYS A 164 -26.02 -8.71 19.91
N ASN A 165 -24.72 -8.96 19.74
CA ASN A 165 -23.69 -8.62 20.71
C ASN A 165 -23.48 -7.10 20.81
N LEU A 166 -23.29 -6.68 22.06
CA LEU A 166 -23.32 -5.30 22.50
C LEU A 166 -22.01 -4.54 22.21
N ASN A 167 -20.90 -5.25 22.02
CA ASN A 167 -19.56 -4.70 21.82
C ASN A 167 -18.90 -5.35 20.59
N HIS A 168 -19.21 -4.85 19.39
CA HIS A 168 -18.55 -5.31 18.16
C HIS A 168 -17.82 -4.13 17.54
N ASP A 169 -16.62 -3.88 18.04
CA ASP A 169 -15.72 -2.89 17.47
C ASP A 169 -15.22 -3.34 16.10
N VAL A 170 -14.70 -2.40 15.33
CA VAL A 170 -14.23 -2.63 13.97
C VAL A 170 -12.75 -2.26 13.91
N PHE A 171 -11.89 -3.25 13.73
CA PHE A 171 -10.44 -3.02 13.61
C PHE A 171 -10.07 -2.83 12.15
N VAL A 172 -9.47 -1.68 11.82
CA VAL A 172 -9.03 -1.35 10.47
C VAL A 172 -7.54 -1.62 10.34
N LEU A 173 -7.21 -2.69 9.59
CA LEU A 173 -5.87 -3.18 9.36
C LEU A 173 -5.42 -2.90 7.92
N GLY A 174 -4.12 -2.82 7.69
CA GLY A 174 -3.54 -2.72 6.35
C GLY A 174 -2.06 -2.37 6.40
N ALA A 175 -1.35 -2.63 5.30
CA ALA A 175 0.04 -2.22 5.16
C ALA A 175 0.18 -0.68 5.16
N THR A 176 1.41 -0.18 5.35
CA THR A 176 1.69 1.23 5.13
C THR A 176 1.38 1.60 3.67
N SER A 177 1.02 2.86 3.43
CA SER A 177 0.70 3.41 2.10
C SER A 177 -0.54 2.89 1.35
N VAL A 178 -1.25 1.87 1.85
CA VAL A 178 -2.50 1.36 1.21
C VAL A 178 -3.65 2.38 1.18
N GLY A 179 -3.52 3.49 1.93
CA GLY A 179 -4.52 4.55 2.01
C GLY A 179 -5.46 4.44 3.21
N LYS A 180 -5.11 3.63 4.22
CA LYS A 180 -5.85 3.49 5.49
C LYS A 180 -6.20 4.85 6.12
N SER A 181 -5.22 5.74 6.31
CA SER A 181 -5.49 7.07 6.89
C SER A 181 -6.43 7.92 6.04
N THR A 182 -6.38 7.82 4.70
CA THR A 182 -7.30 8.53 3.80
C THR A 182 -8.73 8.02 3.97
N ILE A 183 -8.90 6.70 4.09
CA ILE A 183 -10.20 6.06 4.36
C ILE A 183 -10.73 6.48 5.73
N MET A 184 -9.90 6.38 6.78
CA MET A 184 -10.29 6.75 8.14
C MET A 184 -10.71 8.21 8.25
N ASN A 185 -9.93 9.14 7.67
CA ASN A 185 -10.33 10.55 7.59
C ASN A 185 -11.62 10.74 6.78
N GLY A 186 -11.81 9.96 5.72
CA GLY A 186 -13.05 9.93 4.95
C GLY A 186 -14.26 9.50 5.79
N PHE A 187 -14.11 8.44 6.58
CA PHE A 187 -15.14 7.96 7.49
C PHE A 187 -15.46 8.97 8.58
N ILE A 188 -14.45 9.57 9.21
CA ILE A 188 -14.65 10.62 10.22
C ILE A 188 -15.51 11.76 9.65
N ARG A 189 -15.18 12.26 8.45
CA ARG A 189 -15.96 13.33 7.81
C ARG A 189 -17.42 12.93 7.57
N LEU A 190 -17.68 11.68 7.17
CA LEU A 190 -19.04 11.21 6.88
C LEU A 190 -19.86 10.99 8.14
N LEU A 191 -19.23 10.49 9.21
CA LEU A 191 -19.89 10.25 10.50
C LEU A 191 -20.17 11.56 11.27
N GLN A 192 -19.37 12.60 11.03
CA GLN A 192 -19.55 13.94 11.61
C GLN A 192 -20.71 14.74 11.00
N MET A 193 -21.46 14.20 10.03
CA MET A 193 -22.52 14.96 9.36
C MET A 193 -23.95 14.73 9.88
N GLU A 194 -24.22 13.89 10.88
CA GLU A 194 -25.63 13.72 11.30
C GLU A 194 -25.96 13.65 12.79
N LYS A 195 -25.10 13.20 13.74
CA LYS A 195 -25.65 12.88 15.09
C LYS A 195 -24.68 12.63 16.25
N TYR A 196 -23.46 13.19 16.27
CA TYR A 196 -22.52 12.93 17.36
C TYR A 196 -22.01 14.20 18.06
N PRO A 197 -22.01 14.23 19.41
CA PRO A 197 -21.46 15.36 20.15
C PRO A 197 -19.95 15.46 19.94
N SER A 198 -19.49 16.70 19.77
CA SER A 198 -18.07 17.10 19.65
C SER A 198 -17.17 16.55 20.76
N ASP A 199 -17.75 16.21 21.91
CA ASP A 199 -17.03 15.96 23.16
C ASP A 199 -16.54 14.51 23.33
N LEU A 200 -16.90 13.60 22.42
CA LEU A 200 -16.36 12.24 22.39
C LEU A 200 -15.03 12.13 21.61
N ILE A 201 -14.70 13.16 20.83
CA ILE A 201 -13.44 13.22 20.06
C ILE A 201 -12.28 13.61 20.98
N THR A 202 -12.56 14.19 22.15
CA THR A 202 -11.56 14.84 23.01
C THR A 202 -11.05 14.00 24.18
N THR A 203 -11.55 12.78 24.43
CA THR A 203 -11.06 11.92 25.53
C THR A 203 -10.07 10.83 25.11
N SER A 204 -9.75 10.72 23.81
CA SER A 204 -8.61 9.91 23.31
C SER A 204 -7.48 10.74 22.70
N ASN A 205 -7.56 12.07 22.80
CA ASN A 205 -6.60 12.97 22.17
C ASN A 205 -5.39 13.18 23.07
N ARG A 206 -4.37 12.35 22.87
CA ARG A 206 -2.95 12.74 22.92
C ARG A 206 -2.09 11.66 22.24
N PRO A 207 -1.92 11.74 20.92
CA PRO A 207 -0.99 10.89 20.19
C PRO A 207 0.43 11.41 20.45
N GLN A 208 1.21 10.70 21.25
CA GLN A 208 2.64 10.96 21.36
C GLN A 208 3.47 10.06 20.45
N THR A 209 2.86 9.03 19.82
CA THR A 209 3.56 8.18 18.84
C THR A 209 2.64 7.73 17.69
N THR A 210 3.20 7.40 16.53
CA THR A 210 2.52 6.80 15.34
C THR A 210 1.93 5.40 15.59
N LEU A 211 1.93 4.98 16.85
CA LEU A 211 1.59 3.66 17.33
C LEU A 211 0.28 3.66 18.15
N ASP A 212 -0.34 4.81 18.39
CA ASP A 212 -1.57 4.88 19.19
C ASP A 212 -2.82 4.44 18.40
N ILE A 213 -3.65 3.62 19.04
CA ILE A 213 -4.94 3.15 18.50
C ILE A 213 -5.95 4.31 18.55
N ILE A 214 -6.45 4.76 17.41
CA ILE A 214 -7.47 5.81 17.35
C ILE A 214 -8.86 5.16 17.36
N LYS A 215 -9.70 5.53 18.32
CA LYS A 215 -11.08 5.02 18.44
C LYS A 215 -12.07 6.09 17.97
N ILE A 216 -12.81 5.80 16.91
CA ILE A 216 -13.83 6.71 16.35
C ILE A 216 -15.22 6.10 16.61
N PRO A 217 -16.10 6.75 17.38
CA PRO A 217 -17.46 6.26 17.55
C PRO A 217 -18.21 6.37 16.21
N PHE A 218 -18.88 5.30 15.78
CA PHE A 218 -19.60 5.31 14.49
C PHE A 218 -21.05 4.82 14.57
N ALA A 219 -21.41 4.06 15.61
CA ALA A 219 -22.79 3.64 15.85
C ALA A 219 -23.14 3.66 17.34
N LYS A 220 -24.38 4.04 17.67
CA LYS A 220 -24.97 3.77 19.01
C LYS A 220 -25.36 2.29 19.06
N GLY A 221 -24.73 1.53 19.94
CA GLY A 221 -25.12 0.15 20.24
C GLY A 221 -26.50 0.08 20.89
N VAL A 222 -27.08 -1.12 20.90
CA VAL A 222 -28.43 -1.41 21.42
C VAL A 222 -28.60 -0.99 22.90
N THR A 223 -27.51 -0.88 23.67
CA THR A 223 -27.51 -0.58 25.12
C THR A 223 -26.95 0.81 25.49
N LYS A 224 -27.00 1.80 24.59
CA LYS A 224 -26.44 3.16 24.79
C LYS A 224 -24.90 3.24 24.88
N LYS A 225 -24.16 2.13 24.65
CA LYS A 225 -22.69 2.15 24.46
C LYS A 225 -22.33 2.38 22.98
N TYR A 226 -21.30 3.18 22.71
CA TYR A 226 -20.81 3.41 21.34
C TYR A 226 -20.00 2.21 20.83
N ARG A 227 -20.11 1.92 19.54
CA ARG A 227 -19.19 1.03 18.81
C ARG A 227 -18.11 1.86 18.14
N TYR A 228 -16.88 1.36 18.11
CA TYR A 228 -15.73 2.11 17.63
C TYR A 228 -15.12 1.53 16.34
N LEU A 229 -14.77 2.41 15.42
CA LEU A 229 -13.77 2.15 14.38
C LEU A 229 -12.39 2.38 15.01
N ILE A 230 -11.59 1.33 15.04
CA ILE A 230 -10.26 1.30 15.64
C ILE A 230 -9.23 1.38 14.51
N ASP A 231 -8.55 2.52 14.39
CA ASP A 231 -7.39 2.66 13.51
C ASP A 231 -6.19 1.98 14.16
N THR A 232 -5.64 0.94 13.50
CA THR A 232 -4.36 0.36 13.93
C THR A 232 -3.21 0.99 13.16
N PRO A 233 -1.97 0.98 13.67
CA PRO A 233 -0.80 1.36 12.87
C PRO A 233 -0.73 0.60 11.54
N GLY A 234 -0.04 1.15 10.54
CA GLY A 234 0.14 0.45 9.25
C GLY A 234 1.26 -0.59 9.35
N TYR A 235 1.04 -1.79 8.82
CA TYR A 235 2.07 -2.83 8.78
C TYR A 235 3.17 -2.47 7.77
N LEU A 236 4.44 -2.44 8.19
CA LEU A 236 5.57 -2.25 7.28
C LEU A 236 5.95 -3.61 6.70
N HIS A 237 5.56 -3.86 5.45
CA HIS A 237 5.81 -5.15 4.83
C HIS A 237 7.32 -5.31 4.56
N PRO A 238 8.02 -6.28 5.18
CA PRO A 238 9.47 -6.45 5.02
C PRO A 238 9.84 -6.85 3.59
N ASN A 239 8.89 -7.39 2.82
CA ASN A 239 9.10 -7.73 1.43
C ASN A 239 8.60 -6.68 0.43
N SER A 240 8.21 -5.49 0.89
CA SER A 240 7.85 -4.38 0.00
C SER A 240 9.02 -3.43 -0.17
N ILE A 241 9.33 -3.07 -1.42
CA ILE A 241 10.39 -2.10 -1.73
C ILE A 241 10.13 -0.75 -1.04
N ALA A 242 8.86 -0.34 -0.95
CA ALA A 242 8.47 0.92 -0.33
C ALA A 242 8.88 1.05 1.15
N SER A 243 9.11 -0.07 1.85
CA SER A 243 9.52 -0.09 3.25
C SER A 243 10.97 0.33 3.48
N TYR A 244 11.79 0.36 2.43
CA TYR A 244 13.23 0.67 2.49
C TYR A 244 13.59 1.99 1.80
N LEU A 245 12.58 2.69 1.29
CA LEU A 245 12.76 3.94 0.57
C LEU A 245 12.45 5.15 1.45
N SER A 246 13.24 6.18 1.25
CA SER A 246 12.98 7.53 1.72
C SER A 246 11.69 8.08 1.11
N PHE A 247 11.16 9.11 1.75
CA PHE A 247 9.93 9.75 1.31
C PHE A 247 10.01 10.29 -0.12
N ASP A 248 11.17 10.81 -0.53
CA ASP A 248 11.35 11.38 -1.87
C ASP A 248 11.38 10.28 -2.94
N SER A 249 11.98 9.12 -2.65
CA SER A 249 11.93 7.93 -3.50
C SER A 249 10.50 7.35 -3.56
N ILE A 250 9.78 7.30 -2.44
CA ILE A 250 8.37 6.83 -2.39
C ILE A 250 7.47 7.68 -3.28
N LYS A 251 7.66 9.01 -3.35
CA LYS A 251 6.86 9.88 -4.24
C LYS A 251 6.94 9.50 -5.72
N MET A 252 8.05 8.87 -6.14
CA MET A 252 8.28 8.50 -7.54
C MET A 252 7.61 7.18 -7.90
N ILE A 253 7.50 6.26 -6.94
CA ILE A 253 6.85 4.95 -7.10
C ILE A 253 5.37 4.95 -6.71
N ALA A 254 4.91 5.96 -5.97
CA ALA A 254 3.51 6.10 -5.56
C ALA A 254 2.69 6.85 -6.62
N PRO A 255 1.72 6.20 -7.28
CA PRO A 255 0.86 6.85 -8.27
C PRO A 255 -0.09 7.86 -7.61
N LYS A 256 -0.19 9.05 -8.22
CA LYS A 256 -1.07 10.15 -7.77
C LYS A 256 -2.35 10.27 -8.58
N ASN A 257 -2.30 9.81 -9.82
CA ASN A 257 -3.38 9.90 -10.80
C ASN A 257 -3.50 8.54 -11.50
N LYS A 258 -4.57 8.37 -12.26
CA LYS A 258 -4.78 7.22 -13.15
C LYS A 258 -3.51 6.82 -13.90
N ILE A 259 -3.19 5.53 -13.86
CA ILE A 259 -2.00 4.97 -14.49
C ILE A 259 -2.12 5.06 -16.01
N LYS A 260 -1.06 5.59 -16.63
CA LYS A 260 -0.84 5.51 -18.08
C LYS A 260 -0.08 4.22 -18.35
N VAL A 261 -0.79 3.22 -18.86
CA VAL A 261 -0.22 1.91 -19.18
C VAL A 261 0.81 2.07 -20.30
N ARG A 262 2.05 1.70 -20.02
CA ARG A 262 3.15 1.71 -21.00
C ARG A 262 3.35 0.31 -21.53
N THR A 263 3.04 0.10 -22.81
CA THR A 263 3.12 -1.23 -23.44
C THR A 263 4.34 -1.33 -24.34
N PHE A 264 5.12 -2.39 -24.17
CA PHE A 264 6.30 -2.71 -24.96
C PHE A 264 6.07 -4.03 -25.71
N GLN A 265 6.34 -4.02 -27.01
CA GLN A 265 6.44 -5.24 -27.81
C GLN A 265 7.89 -5.68 -27.81
N LEU A 266 8.18 -6.81 -27.18
CA LEU A 266 9.51 -7.35 -26.98
C LEU A 266 9.74 -8.55 -27.89
N LYS A 267 10.97 -8.66 -28.42
CA LYS A 267 11.43 -9.77 -29.27
C LYS A 267 12.89 -10.09 -28.94
N GLY A 268 13.20 -11.37 -28.80
CA GLY A 268 14.50 -11.84 -28.35
C GLY A 268 14.78 -11.48 -26.88
N LYS A 269 16.06 -11.30 -26.57
CA LYS A 269 16.56 -10.99 -25.22
C LYS A 269 16.56 -9.48 -24.97
N GLN A 270 15.58 -9.01 -24.20
CA GLN A 270 15.44 -7.61 -23.83
C GLN A 270 15.19 -7.42 -22.34
N THR A 271 15.56 -6.24 -21.86
CA THR A 271 15.49 -5.89 -20.45
C THR A 271 14.63 -4.65 -20.26
N LEU A 272 13.75 -4.70 -19.26
CA LEU A 272 13.02 -3.55 -18.73
C LEU A 272 13.54 -3.22 -17.33
N PHE A 273 13.95 -1.98 -17.13
CA PHE A 273 14.24 -1.42 -15.81
C PHE A 273 13.05 -0.61 -15.31
N LEU A 274 12.70 -0.78 -14.03
CA LEU A 274 11.76 0.07 -13.31
C LEU A 274 12.55 0.93 -12.31
N GLY A 275 12.93 2.13 -12.75
CA GLY A 275 13.98 2.90 -12.10
C GLY A 275 15.24 2.04 -11.90
N GLY A 276 15.93 2.26 -10.79
CA GLY A 276 17.02 1.40 -10.31
C GLY A 276 16.56 0.35 -9.29
N LEU A 277 15.28 -0.02 -9.25
CA LEU A 277 14.72 -0.89 -8.21
C LEU A 277 14.32 -2.28 -8.70
N ALA A 278 14.05 -2.45 -9.99
CA ALA A 278 13.78 -3.75 -10.57
C ALA A 278 14.30 -3.83 -11.99
N ARG A 279 14.85 -4.99 -12.34
CA ARG A 279 15.27 -5.35 -13.69
C ARG A 279 14.54 -6.63 -14.10
N ILE A 280 13.88 -6.58 -15.24
CA ILE A 280 13.15 -7.72 -15.79
C ILE A 280 13.80 -8.06 -17.13
N ASP A 281 14.51 -9.18 -17.17
CA ASP A 281 15.06 -9.76 -18.39
C ASP A 281 14.03 -10.72 -18.99
N LEU A 282 13.67 -10.51 -20.25
CA LEU A 282 12.71 -11.31 -20.98
C LEU A 282 13.40 -11.92 -22.20
N ASP A 283 13.26 -13.24 -22.35
CA ASP A 283 13.68 -13.98 -23.54
C ASP A 283 12.45 -14.64 -24.16
N SER A 284 12.04 -14.13 -25.32
CA SER A 284 10.85 -14.60 -26.05
C SER A 284 10.98 -14.43 -27.54
N THR A 285 10.20 -15.21 -28.30
CA THR A 285 9.99 -14.98 -29.74
C THR A 285 9.23 -13.67 -29.97
N GLN A 286 8.13 -13.49 -29.23
CA GLN A 286 7.35 -12.27 -29.18
C GLN A 286 6.57 -12.20 -27.86
N ALA A 287 6.68 -11.08 -27.15
CA ALA A 287 5.91 -10.82 -25.94
C ALA A 287 5.39 -9.39 -25.91
N SER A 288 4.19 -9.21 -25.37
CA SER A 288 3.61 -7.90 -25.06
C SER A 288 3.64 -7.68 -23.57
N VAL A 289 4.28 -6.60 -23.12
CA VAL A 289 4.43 -6.28 -21.70
C VAL A 289 3.86 -4.89 -21.42
N SER A 290 2.82 -4.83 -20.59
CA SER A 290 2.12 -3.62 -20.20
C SER A 290 2.40 -3.27 -18.74
N CYS A 291 3.10 -2.16 -18.50
CA CYS A 291 3.52 -1.76 -17.16
C CYS A 291 2.43 -0.98 -16.42
N PHE A 292 1.97 -1.51 -15.28
CA PHE A 292 1.06 -0.88 -14.32
C PHE A 292 1.83 -0.40 -13.10
N VAL A 293 2.60 0.66 -13.29
CA VAL A 293 3.43 1.31 -12.26
C VAL A 293 3.18 2.81 -12.27
N ALA A 294 3.65 3.54 -11.26
CA ALA A 294 3.49 4.99 -11.21
C ALA A 294 3.98 5.70 -12.48
N ASN A 295 3.24 6.72 -12.92
CA ASN A 295 3.58 7.49 -14.12
C ASN A 295 4.93 8.22 -14.00
N SER A 296 5.34 8.55 -12.78
CA SER A 296 6.63 9.17 -12.45
C SER A 296 7.79 8.20 -12.43
N LEU A 297 7.53 6.88 -12.31
CA LEU A 297 8.58 5.88 -12.30
C LEU A 297 9.13 5.73 -13.72
N TYR A 298 10.42 5.99 -13.90
CA TYR A 298 11.08 5.82 -15.18
C TYR A 298 11.10 4.33 -15.56
N VAL A 299 10.75 4.03 -16.81
CA VAL A 299 10.80 2.67 -17.36
C VAL A 299 11.72 2.70 -18.56
N HIS A 300 12.86 2.02 -18.44
CA HIS A 300 13.87 1.98 -19.48
C HIS A 300 13.89 0.61 -20.16
N ARG A 301 13.94 0.60 -21.48
CA ARG A 301 14.08 -0.62 -22.28
C ARG A 301 15.44 -0.64 -22.94
N THR A 302 16.15 -1.76 -22.79
CA THR A 302 17.43 -2.00 -23.49
C THR A 302 17.55 -3.47 -23.92
N LYS A 303 18.59 -3.81 -24.67
CA LYS A 303 18.97 -5.20 -24.91
C LYS A 303 19.50 -5.81 -23.61
N THR A 304 19.31 -7.10 -23.40
CA THR A 304 19.88 -7.77 -22.21
C THR A 304 21.41 -7.76 -22.23
N GLU A 305 21.98 -7.81 -23.43
CA GLU A 305 23.40 -7.52 -23.65
C GLU A 305 23.71 -6.07 -23.23
N GLY A 306 24.63 -5.91 -22.28
CA GLY A 306 25.00 -4.60 -21.72
C GLY A 306 24.11 -4.10 -20.58
N ALA A 307 23.03 -4.80 -20.22
CA ALA A 307 22.13 -4.36 -19.15
C ALA A 307 22.83 -4.26 -17.77
N ASN A 308 23.83 -5.11 -17.50
CA ASN A 308 24.65 -5.00 -16.28
C ASN A 308 25.44 -3.68 -16.24
N THR A 309 26.17 -3.38 -17.32
CA THR A 309 26.96 -2.16 -17.46
C THR A 309 26.08 -0.92 -17.36
N PHE A 310 24.96 -0.92 -18.10
CA PHE A 310 23.99 0.17 -18.07
C PHE A 310 23.45 0.43 -16.66
N TYR A 311 23.16 -0.62 -15.89
CA TYR A 311 22.70 -0.47 -14.51
C TYR A 311 23.77 0.18 -13.63
N GLN A 312 25.03 -0.27 -13.73
CA GLN A 312 26.14 0.25 -12.94
C GLN A 312 26.44 1.72 -13.25
N GLU A 313 26.42 2.10 -14.53
CA GLU A 313 26.74 3.47 -14.98
C GLU A 313 25.62 4.47 -14.64
N HIS A 314 24.37 4.02 -14.60
CA HIS A 314 23.22 4.93 -14.51
C HIS A 314 22.40 4.83 -13.20
N LEU A 315 22.82 4.01 -12.23
CA LEU A 315 22.13 3.84 -10.96
C LEU A 315 22.08 5.14 -10.15
N GLY A 316 20.88 5.66 -9.97
CA GLY A 316 20.64 6.89 -9.23
C GLY A 316 20.97 8.18 -10.01
N GLU A 317 21.19 8.09 -11.31
CA GLU A 317 21.17 9.22 -12.24
C GLU A 317 19.91 9.13 -13.13
N LEU A 318 19.94 8.24 -14.13
CA LEU A 318 18.80 7.95 -14.99
C LEU A 318 17.89 6.88 -14.36
N LEU A 319 18.48 5.87 -13.71
CA LEU A 319 17.76 4.81 -13.03
C LEU A 319 17.44 5.22 -11.60
N VAL A 320 16.41 6.05 -11.48
CA VAL A 320 15.91 6.63 -10.23
C VAL A 320 14.43 6.24 -10.03
N PRO A 321 13.98 5.96 -8.80
CA PRO A 321 14.76 5.76 -7.56
C PRO A 321 15.60 4.47 -7.63
N PRO A 322 16.59 4.24 -6.74
CA PRO A 322 16.91 4.95 -5.49
C PRO A 322 17.62 6.32 -5.66
N LEU A 323 17.54 7.17 -4.63
CA LEU A 323 18.13 8.52 -4.60
C LEU A 323 19.33 8.61 -3.65
N SER A 324 19.24 8.06 -2.43
CA SER A 324 20.31 8.17 -1.43
C SER A 324 21.38 7.08 -1.57
N ALA A 325 22.57 7.31 -1.03
CA ALA A 325 23.64 6.31 -1.03
C ALA A 325 23.23 5.02 -0.28
N GLU A 326 22.51 5.16 0.84
CA GLU A 326 21.99 4.03 1.63
C GLU A 326 20.96 3.22 0.84
N GLU A 327 20.03 3.89 0.16
CA GLU A 327 19.04 3.22 -0.70
C GLU A 327 19.73 2.51 -1.88
N LYS A 328 20.77 3.12 -2.47
CA LYS A 328 21.57 2.50 -3.55
C LYS A 328 22.31 1.26 -3.06
N ALA A 329 22.91 1.32 -1.87
CA ALA A 329 23.59 0.19 -1.25
C ALA A 329 22.61 -0.95 -0.92
N TRP A 330 21.42 -0.62 -0.44
CA TRP A 330 20.34 -1.59 -0.23
C TRP A 330 19.85 -2.19 -1.54
N ALA A 331 19.56 -1.36 -2.55
CA ALA A 331 19.02 -1.81 -3.84
C ALA A 331 20.01 -2.68 -4.63
N SER A 332 21.31 -2.50 -4.40
CA SER A 332 22.37 -3.32 -5.01
C SER A 332 22.47 -4.74 -4.45
N LYS A 333 21.87 -5.01 -3.28
CA LYS A 333 21.77 -6.38 -2.72
C LYS A 333 20.58 -7.09 -3.34
N VAL A 334 20.82 -7.80 -4.43
CA VAL A 334 19.78 -8.33 -5.30
C VAL A 334 19.64 -9.84 -5.23
N LYS A 335 18.42 -10.32 -5.47
CA LYS A 335 18.10 -11.71 -5.79
C LYS A 335 17.45 -11.81 -7.16
N GLN A 336 17.57 -12.98 -7.76
CA GLN A 336 16.91 -13.31 -9.02
C GLN A 336 15.75 -14.26 -8.80
N HIS A 337 14.62 -13.97 -9.45
CA HIS A 337 13.47 -14.87 -9.58
C HIS A 337 13.31 -15.26 -11.03
N GLN A 338 13.17 -16.55 -11.31
CA GLN A 338 13.00 -17.06 -12.66
C GLN A 338 11.59 -17.61 -12.83
N PHE A 339 10.94 -17.23 -13.91
CA PHE A 339 9.61 -17.71 -14.30
C PHE A 339 9.68 -18.23 -15.74
N ALA A 340 9.12 -19.41 -15.96
CA ALA A 340 8.90 -19.98 -17.29
C ALA A 340 7.40 -19.97 -17.58
N LEU A 341 6.99 -19.18 -18.56
CA LEU A 341 5.60 -19.02 -18.98
C LEU A 341 5.42 -19.77 -20.31
N GLU A 342 5.04 -21.05 -20.23
CA GLU A 342 4.93 -21.93 -21.38
C GLU A 342 3.64 -21.66 -22.17
N GLU A 343 2.53 -21.52 -21.46
CA GLU A 343 1.21 -21.31 -22.07
C GLU A 343 1.01 -19.87 -22.56
N ASN A 344 0.24 -19.73 -23.65
CA ASN A 344 -0.13 -18.43 -24.23
C ASN A 344 -1.29 -17.77 -23.46
N LEU A 345 -1.09 -17.60 -22.15
CA LEU A 345 -2.01 -16.91 -21.25
C LEU A 345 -1.53 -15.49 -20.95
N PHE A 346 -2.37 -14.76 -20.23
CA PHE A 346 -1.98 -13.50 -19.61
C PHE A 346 -1.50 -13.77 -18.19
N TYR A 347 -0.38 -13.16 -17.82
CA TYR A 347 0.21 -13.25 -16.49
C TYR A 347 0.44 -11.85 -15.93
N ASP A 348 0.34 -11.69 -14.62
CA ASP A 348 0.64 -10.43 -13.95
C ASP A 348 1.86 -10.59 -13.06
N LEU A 349 3.02 -10.13 -13.53
CA LEU A 349 4.25 -10.10 -12.75
C LEU A 349 4.17 -8.96 -11.73
N THR A 350 3.92 -9.30 -10.47
CA THR A 350 3.82 -8.36 -9.35
C THR A 350 5.16 -8.15 -8.66
N ILE A 351 5.46 -6.90 -8.33
CA ILE A 351 6.66 -6.51 -7.56
C ILE A 351 6.19 -5.61 -6.42
N SER A 352 6.23 -6.13 -5.19
CA SER A 352 5.65 -5.44 -4.04
C SER A 352 6.32 -4.08 -3.80
N GLY A 353 5.49 -3.04 -3.66
CA GLY A 353 5.91 -1.64 -3.55
C GLY A 353 6.13 -0.90 -4.88
N LEU A 354 6.10 -1.55 -6.06
CA LEU A 354 6.26 -0.87 -7.36
C LEU A 354 5.01 -0.92 -8.25
N GLY A 355 4.27 -2.03 -8.22
CA GLY A 355 3.15 -2.30 -9.11
C GLY A 355 3.30 -3.66 -9.79
N PHE A 356 2.78 -3.78 -11.01
CA PHE A 356 2.85 -5.04 -11.76
C PHE A 356 3.05 -4.83 -13.26
N LEU A 357 3.50 -5.86 -13.95
CA LEU A 357 3.59 -5.92 -15.40
C LEU A 357 2.62 -6.99 -15.89
N HIS A 358 1.71 -6.59 -16.77
CA HIS A 358 0.80 -7.50 -17.44
C HIS A 358 1.45 -8.03 -18.71
N ILE A 359 1.65 -9.34 -18.78
CA ILE A 359 2.50 -10.00 -19.75
C ILE A 359 1.68 -10.99 -20.56
N LYS A 360 1.82 -10.93 -21.89
CA LYS A 360 1.31 -11.93 -22.82
C LYS A 360 2.45 -12.43 -23.70
N GLY A 361 2.63 -13.75 -23.78
CA GLY A 361 3.62 -14.40 -24.62
C GLY A 361 3.53 -15.91 -24.48
N GLN A 362 4.25 -16.63 -25.34
CA GLN A 362 4.37 -18.09 -25.30
C GLN A 362 5.84 -18.48 -25.16
N ASN A 363 6.13 -19.53 -24.40
CA ASN A 363 7.50 -20.00 -24.13
C ASN A 363 8.44 -18.87 -23.65
N LEU A 364 7.90 -17.98 -22.81
CA LEU A 364 8.59 -16.78 -22.34
C LEU A 364 9.37 -17.11 -21.06
N LYS A 365 10.68 -16.87 -21.08
CA LYS A 365 11.53 -16.93 -19.89
C LYS A 365 11.72 -15.54 -19.32
N ILE A 366 11.43 -15.38 -18.04
CA ILE A 366 11.55 -14.11 -17.32
C ILE A 366 12.53 -14.29 -16.18
N THR A 367 13.54 -13.43 -16.10
CA THR A 367 14.40 -13.30 -14.92
C THR A 367 14.21 -11.92 -14.30
N VAL A 368 13.75 -11.89 -13.05
CA VAL A 368 13.47 -10.66 -12.31
C VAL A 368 14.55 -10.47 -11.26
N THR A 369 15.38 -9.45 -11.44
CA THR A 369 16.40 -9.03 -10.48
C THR A 369 15.85 -7.87 -9.66
N VAL A 370 15.70 -8.07 -8.35
CA VAL A 370 15.14 -7.11 -7.39
C VAL A 370 15.91 -7.19 -6.07
N PRO A 371 15.80 -6.19 -5.19
CA PRO A 371 16.38 -6.26 -3.85
C PRO A 371 15.98 -7.54 -3.10
N GLU A 372 16.90 -8.14 -2.36
CA GLU A 372 16.78 -9.48 -1.73
C GLU A 372 15.53 -9.69 -0.88
N SER A 373 14.99 -8.65 -0.26
CA SER A 373 13.78 -8.78 0.55
C SER A 373 12.50 -8.81 -0.29
N THR A 374 12.51 -8.34 -1.54
CA THR A 374 11.31 -8.05 -2.33
C THR A 374 10.46 -9.27 -2.65
N LEU A 375 9.15 -9.18 -2.44
CA LEU A 375 8.16 -10.17 -2.88
C LEU A 375 7.90 -9.99 -4.38
N VAL A 376 8.06 -11.07 -5.14
CA VAL A 376 7.76 -11.14 -6.56
C VAL A 376 6.93 -12.39 -6.80
N GLU A 377 5.78 -12.22 -7.45
CA GLU A 377 4.91 -13.32 -7.86
C GLU A 377 4.46 -13.08 -9.30
N CYS A 378 4.29 -14.15 -10.08
CA CYS A 378 3.82 -14.10 -11.47
C CYS A 378 2.61 -15.03 -11.68
N PRO A 379 1.45 -14.75 -11.03
CA PRO A 379 0.23 -15.52 -11.24
C PRO A 379 -0.35 -15.32 -12.66
N VAL A 380 -1.27 -16.20 -13.04
CA VAL A 380 -2.22 -15.93 -14.12
C VAL A 380 -2.95 -14.62 -13.83
N SER A 381 -3.23 -13.85 -14.87
CA SER A 381 -3.64 -12.46 -14.72
C SER A 381 -4.90 -12.29 -13.89
N PHE A 382 -4.80 -11.45 -12.86
CA PHE A 382 -5.91 -11.02 -12.02
C PHE A 382 -6.69 -9.84 -12.62
N ILE A 383 -6.20 -9.22 -13.71
CA ILE A 383 -6.92 -8.14 -14.41
C ILE A 383 -7.70 -8.62 -15.64
N THR A 384 -7.30 -9.72 -16.29
CA THR A 384 -8.05 -10.34 -17.38
C THR A 384 -8.75 -11.64 -16.99
N GLY A 385 -8.34 -12.28 -15.88
CA GLY A 385 -8.82 -13.59 -15.47
C GLY A 385 -8.18 -14.74 -16.26
N GLU A 386 -8.51 -15.97 -15.85
CA GLU A 386 -8.28 -17.19 -16.63
C GLU A 386 -9.24 -17.20 -17.84
N PRO A 387 -8.82 -17.75 -18.99
CA PRO A 387 -9.77 -18.07 -20.05
C PRO A 387 -10.84 -19.02 -19.48
N GLU A 388 -12.12 -18.71 -19.74
CA GLU A 388 -13.24 -19.58 -19.36
C GLU A 388 -13.26 -20.89 -20.15
#